data_AF-A0A258GHE0-F1
#
_entry.id   AF-A0A258GHE0-F1
#
_cell.length_a   1.000
_cell.length_b   1.000
_cell.length_c   1.000
_cell.angle_alpha   90.00
_cell.angle_beta   90.00
_cell.angle_gamma   90.00
#
_symmetry.space_group_name_H-M   'P 1'
#
loop_
_entity.id
_entity.type
_entity.pdbx_description
1 polymer ?
#
loop_
_entity_poly.entity_id
_entity_poly.type
_entity_poly.pdbx_seq_one_letter_code
_entity_poly.pdbx_strand_id
1 'polypeptide(L)'
;LGRGVPPPNNNTLRWCTRQIKVDPMTAAISETLGDGTALVITGVRQGESAIRDRRIEMSCSKDGAECGQGWYQQLLPESKGVRGRIATLAPLLHWRVCHVWEWLRNWAPKEEFGGWPTEIVADAYGGDEAEEINARTGCVGCPLAQEEKALEAILTMARWQWLTPLRGLKPIYRELRERSRRLRKSGAEKLKDGSLAANPQRMGPLTIEARTWALGEILRIQTECNAERPQHIPALSLIDAEEESRIRELIAANTWPDGWDGTEPTADRFLPITVYQNGAEQHDLFGLEESA
;
A
#
# COMPACT_ATOMS: atom_id res chain seq x y z
N LEU A 1 9.00 -8.19 -4.89
CA LEU A 1 9.16 -9.28 -5.89
C LEU A 1 10.23 -10.29 -5.52
N GLY A 2 11.46 -9.91 -5.18
CA GLY A 2 12.58 -10.84 -4.92
C GLY A 2 12.25 -12.02 -4.00
N ARG A 3 11.75 -11.75 -2.78
CA ARG A 3 11.29 -12.79 -1.82
C ARG A 3 9.86 -13.30 -2.06
N GLY A 4 9.15 -12.81 -3.07
CA GLY A 4 7.79 -13.27 -3.38
C GLY A 4 6.68 -12.86 -2.42
N VAL A 5 6.83 -11.78 -1.66
CA VAL A 5 5.69 -11.26 -0.86
C VAL A 5 4.59 -10.79 -1.83
N PRO A 6 3.34 -11.31 -1.74
CA PRO A 6 2.28 -10.96 -2.68
C PRO A 6 1.74 -9.54 -2.43
N PRO A 7 1.08 -8.92 -3.43
CA PRO A 7 0.45 -7.62 -3.26
C PRO A 7 -0.53 -7.62 -2.08
N PRO A 8 -0.53 -6.57 -1.24
CA PRO A 8 -1.35 -6.51 -0.04
C PRO A 8 -2.85 -6.50 -0.40
N ASN A 9 -3.72 -6.94 0.50
CA ASN A 9 -5.18 -6.85 0.32
C ASN A 9 -5.84 -6.22 1.56
N ASN A 10 -7.11 -5.79 1.44
CA ASN A 10 -7.80 -5.06 2.52
C ASN A 10 -8.23 -5.94 3.71
N ASN A 11 -8.31 -7.27 3.53
CA ASN A 11 -8.97 -8.15 4.49
C ASN A 11 -7.96 -8.87 5.40
N THR A 12 -6.97 -9.52 4.80
CA THR A 12 -6.14 -10.53 5.48
C THR A 12 -4.64 -10.24 5.40
N LEU A 13 -4.20 -9.35 4.51
CA LEU A 13 -2.78 -9.16 4.24
C LEU A 13 -2.42 -7.70 3.91
N ARG A 14 -2.67 -6.77 4.84
CA ARG A 14 -2.34 -5.35 4.68
C ARG A 14 -0.99 -4.99 5.32
N TRP A 15 0.10 -5.43 4.70
CA TRP A 15 1.46 -5.19 5.22
C TRP A 15 2.04 -3.81 4.83
N CYS A 16 1.63 -3.26 3.68
CA CYS A 16 2.26 -2.10 3.07
C CYS A 16 2.17 -0.81 3.91
N THR A 17 1.04 -0.56 4.58
CA THR A 17 0.86 0.67 5.38
C THR A 17 1.87 0.73 6.53
N ARG A 18 2.06 -0.38 7.26
CA ARG A 18 3.04 -0.44 8.34
C ARG A 18 4.46 -0.35 7.79
N GLN A 19 4.84 -1.27 6.91
CA GLN A 19 6.25 -1.45 6.52
C GLN A 19 6.78 -0.39 5.55
N ILE A 20 5.95 0.16 4.67
CA ILE A 20 6.40 1.13 3.65
C ILE A 20 6.14 2.57 4.09
N LYS A 21 5.17 2.83 4.99
CA LYS A 21 4.81 4.20 5.39
C LYS A 21 5.12 4.49 6.86
N VAL A 22 4.57 3.71 7.79
CA VAL A 22 4.64 4.03 9.23
C VAL A 22 6.02 3.78 9.82
N ASP A 23 6.58 2.58 9.60
CA ASP A 23 7.86 2.19 10.20
C ASP A 23 9.02 3.09 9.71
N PRO A 24 9.17 3.37 8.39
CA PRO A 24 10.23 4.27 7.91
C PRO A 24 10.06 5.70 8.41
N MET A 25 8.82 6.20 8.46
CA MET A 25 8.54 7.54 8.98
C MET A 25 8.89 7.64 10.46
N THR A 26 8.55 6.62 11.25
CA THR A 26 8.87 6.57 12.68
C THR A 26 10.37 6.50 12.91
N ALA A 27 11.10 5.71 12.11
CA ALA A 27 12.56 5.63 12.19
C ALA A 27 13.21 6.99 11.89
N ALA A 28 12.84 7.63 10.78
CA ALA A 28 13.37 8.95 10.40
C ALA A 28 13.05 10.04 11.44
N ILE A 29 11.83 10.05 11.98
CA ILE A 29 11.44 10.99 13.03
C ILE A 29 12.24 10.71 14.31
N SER A 30 12.38 9.45 14.72
CA SER A 30 13.14 9.08 15.92
C SER A 30 14.62 9.46 15.82
N GLU A 31 15.23 9.26 14.66
CA GLU A 31 16.62 9.65 14.40
C GLU A 31 16.79 11.17 14.45
N THR A 32 15.88 11.92 13.82
CA THR A 32 15.93 13.38 13.79
C THR A 32 15.68 14.00 15.18
N LEU A 33 14.81 13.37 15.99
CA LEU A 33 14.39 13.92 17.28
C LEU A 33 15.44 13.81 18.38
N GLY A 34 16.38 12.85 18.33
CA GLY A 34 17.29 12.58 19.44
C GLY A 34 16.54 12.35 20.76
N ASP A 35 16.70 13.27 21.72
CA ASP A 35 15.96 13.33 23.01
C ASP A 35 14.86 14.40 23.08
N GLY A 36 14.65 15.19 22.01
CA GLY A 36 13.66 16.28 21.96
C GLY A 36 12.21 15.88 21.76
N THR A 37 11.34 16.86 21.52
CA THR A 37 9.93 16.66 21.13
C THR A 37 9.65 17.32 19.78
N ALA A 38 8.64 16.84 19.07
CA ALA A 38 8.25 17.36 17.74
C ALA A 38 6.79 17.77 17.68
N LEU A 39 6.50 18.80 16.89
CA LEU A 39 5.17 19.10 16.40
C LEU A 39 5.04 18.64 14.95
N VAL A 40 4.14 17.70 14.68
CA VAL A 40 3.81 17.21 13.35
C VAL A 40 2.61 17.96 12.81
N ILE A 41 2.80 18.72 11.74
CA ILE A 41 1.72 19.42 11.05
C ILE A 41 1.16 18.49 9.96
N THR A 42 -0.16 18.33 9.93
CA THR A 42 -0.85 17.45 8.99
C THR A 42 -1.94 18.21 8.22
N GLY A 43 -2.21 17.78 6.99
CA GLY A 43 -3.27 18.33 6.16
C GLY A 43 -4.63 17.65 6.33
N VAL A 44 -4.90 16.99 7.46
CA VAL A 44 -6.15 16.25 7.65
C VAL A 44 -7.33 17.19 7.76
N ARG A 45 -8.43 16.87 7.06
CA ARG A 45 -9.68 17.64 7.10
C ARG A 45 -10.89 16.79 7.47
N GLN A 46 -11.91 17.44 8.02
CA GLN A 46 -13.27 16.91 8.13
C GLN A 46 -13.94 16.94 6.75
N GLY A 47 -14.89 16.02 6.53
CA GLY A 47 -15.57 15.84 5.25
C GLY A 47 -14.87 14.84 4.35
N GLU A 48 -13.61 14.50 4.60
CA GLU A 48 -12.86 13.57 3.76
C GLU A 48 -13.55 12.21 3.64
N SER A 49 -14.15 11.69 4.71
CA SER A 49 -15.09 10.56 4.67
C SER A 49 -15.80 10.38 6.02
N ALA A 50 -17.04 9.88 5.99
CA ALA A 50 -17.81 9.59 7.21
C ALA A 50 -17.14 8.63 8.22
N ILE A 51 -16.22 7.77 7.78
CA ILE A 51 -15.45 6.89 8.67
C ILE A 51 -14.31 7.67 9.33
N ARG A 52 -13.65 8.56 8.59
CA ARG A 52 -12.56 9.40 9.10
C ARG A 52 -13.10 10.48 10.02
N ASP A 53 -14.23 11.08 9.69
CA ASP A 53 -14.91 12.08 10.52
C ASP A 53 -15.27 11.50 11.89
N ARG A 54 -15.89 10.31 11.91
CA ARG A 54 -16.14 9.58 13.16
C ARG A 54 -14.87 9.30 13.96
N ARG A 55 -13.75 9.00 13.30
CA ARG A 55 -12.47 8.77 14.01
C ARG A 55 -11.88 10.08 14.54
N ILE A 56 -12.00 11.17 13.80
CA ILE A 56 -11.58 12.51 14.22
C ILE A 56 -12.40 12.94 15.44
N GLU A 57 -13.73 12.78 15.39
CA GLU A 57 -14.64 13.04 16.51
C GLU A 57 -14.31 12.19 17.75
N MET A 58 -14.06 10.89 17.56
CA MET A 58 -13.69 9.97 18.65
C MET A 58 -12.28 10.23 19.23
N SER A 59 -11.39 10.87 18.48
CA SER A 59 -10.06 11.27 18.99
C SER A 59 -10.17 12.42 20.00
N CYS A 60 -11.27 13.17 19.99
CA CYS A 60 -11.54 14.23 20.96
C CYS A 60 -11.96 13.70 22.34
N SER A 61 -12.33 12.42 22.49
CA SER A 61 -12.94 11.92 23.73
C SER A 61 -12.00 11.12 24.65
N LYS A 62 -10.78 10.78 24.22
CA LYS A 62 -10.06 9.67 24.89
C LYS A 62 -9.19 10.04 26.10
N ASP A 63 -8.80 11.29 26.31
CA ASP A 63 -7.93 11.67 27.45
C ASP A 63 -8.22 13.09 28.00
N GLY A 64 -9.49 13.48 28.12
CA GLY A 64 -9.87 14.74 28.78
C GLY A 64 -9.50 16.02 28.03
N ALA A 65 -9.21 15.94 26.72
CA ALA A 65 -9.07 17.10 25.86
C ALA A 65 -10.46 17.77 25.69
N GLU A 66 -10.59 19.00 26.17
CA GLU A 66 -11.78 19.84 26.07
C GLU A 66 -12.25 19.95 24.61
N CYS A 67 -13.58 19.87 24.39
CA CYS A 67 -14.14 19.89 23.04
C CYS A 67 -13.78 21.22 22.34
N GLY A 68 -13.03 21.12 21.24
CA GLY A 68 -12.53 22.29 20.50
C GLY A 68 -11.09 22.14 20.00
N GLN A 69 -10.32 21.21 20.58
CA GLN A 69 -8.93 20.91 20.20
C GLN A 69 -8.82 19.74 19.21
N GLY A 70 -9.75 19.59 18.26
CA GLY A 70 -9.77 18.53 17.22
C GLY A 70 -8.54 18.48 16.29
N TRP A 71 -7.55 19.33 16.56
CA TRP A 71 -6.30 19.49 15.84
C TRP A 71 -5.27 18.42 16.21
N TYR A 72 -5.42 17.75 17.35
CA TYR A 72 -4.51 16.70 17.84
C TYR A 72 -4.95 15.29 17.42
N GLN A 73 -4.15 14.62 16.59
CA GLN A 73 -4.41 13.24 16.14
C GLN A 73 -3.38 12.26 16.69
N GLN A 74 -3.86 11.15 17.27
CA GLN A 74 -3.03 10.15 17.96
C GLN A 74 -2.42 9.06 17.06
N LEU A 75 -2.16 9.30 15.76
CA LEU A 75 -1.61 8.25 14.87
C LEU A 75 -0.10 7.98 15.05
N LEU A 76 0.68 8.99 15.42
CA LEU A 76 2.13 8.87 15.68
C LEU A 76 2.55 8.76 17.16
N PRO A 77 1.88 9.38 18.16
CA PRO A 77 2.38 9.50 19.54
C PRO A 77 2.42 8.21 20.34
N GLU A 78 2.03 7.07 19.77
CA GLU A 78 2.05 5.76 20.43
C GLU A 78 3.11 4.80 19.81
N SER A 79 3.79 5.22 18.75
CA SER A 79 4.78 4.39 18.06
C SER A 79 6.07 4.25 18.89
N LYS A 80 6.64 3.04 18.88
CA LYS A 80 7.87 2.74 19.65
C LYS A 80 9.01 3.67 19.21
N GLY A 81 9.65 4.35 20.16
CA GLY A 81 10.74 5.31 19.93
C GLY A 81 10.32 6.79 19.99
N VAL A 82 9.06 7.08 19.68
CA VAL A 82 8.53 8.46 19.63
C VAL A 82 7.33 8.70 20.56
N ARG A 83 7.00 7.68 21.36
CA ARG A 83 5.85 7.67 22.24
C ARG A 83 5.89 8.84 23.24
N GLY A 84 4.81 9.61 23.33
CA GLY A 84 4.72 10.76 24.23
C GLY A 84 5.60 11.97 23.87
N ARG A 85 6.30 11.93 22.73
CA ARG A 85 7.24 12.99 22.29
C ARG A 85 6.74 13.76 21.07
N ILE A 86 5.59 13.36 20.52
CA ILE A 86 5.02 13.95 19.31
C ILE A 86 3.67 14.60 19.62
N ALA A 87 3.60 15.88 19.31
CA ALA A 87 2.38 16.64 19.15
C ALA A 87 1.91 16.56 17.69
N THR A 88 0.61 16.51 17.41
CA THR A 88 0.10 16.63 16.03
C THR A 88 -0.85 17.81 15.93
N LEU A 89 -0.76 18.59 14.85
CA LEU A 89 -1.64 19.73 14.56
C LEU A 89 -2.21 19.57 13.15
N ALA A 90 -3.50 19.83 12.95
CA ALA A 90 -4.17 19.81 11.65
C ALA A 90 -4.74 21.19 11.28
N PRO A 91 -3.96 22.10 10.66
CA PRO A 91 -4.38 23.48 10.47
C PRO A 91 -5.58 23.68 9.56
N LEU A 92 -5.80 22.73 8.65
CA LEU A 92 -6.83 22.79 7.63
C LEU A 92 -8.07 21.97 8.01
N LEU A 93 -8.20 21.58 9.29
CA LEU A 93 -9.22 20.62 9.74
C LEU A 93 -10.63 20.96 9.25
N HIS A 94 -10.99 22.25 9.28
CA HIS A 94 -12.32 22.73 8.91
C HIS A 94 -12.37 23.35 7.50
N TRP A 95 -11.28 23.26 6.72
CA TRP A 95 -11.30 23.72 5.35
C TRP A 95 -12.15 22.78 4.50
N ARG A 96 -13.04 23.36 3.71
CA ARG A 96 -13.73 22.62 2.65
C ARG A 96 -12.77 22.31 1.51
N VAL A 97 -13.01 21.22 0.79
CA VAL A 97 -12.17 20.80 -0.34
C VAL A 97 -12.07 21.88 -1.42
N CYS A 98 -13.15 22.64 -1.67
CA CYS A 98 -13.14 23.76 -2.61
C CYS A 98 -12.15 24.87 -2.23
N HIS A 99 -12.04 25.22 -0.94
CA HIS A 99 -11.08 26.23 -0.49
C HIS A 99 -9.63 25.75 -0.67
N VAL A 100 -9.39 24.45 -0.51
CA VAL A 100 -8.06 23.87 -0.77
C VAL A 100 -7.70 23.99 -2.25
N TRP A 101 -8.63 23.67 -3.15
CA TRP A 101 -8.38 23.78 -4.58
C TRP A 101 -8.26 25.21 -5.06
N GLU A 102 -9.10 26.10 -4.55
CA GLU A 102 -9.01 27.52 -4.84
C GLU A 102 -7.63 28.03 -4.38
N TRP A 103 -7.20 27.70 -3.15
CA TRP A 103 -5.86 28.02 -2.63
C TRP A 103 -4.73 27.56 -3.54
N LEU A 104 -4.72 26.26 -3.89
CA LEU A 104 -3.69 25.66 -4.73
C LEU A 104 -3.67 26.20 -6.15
N ARG A 105 -4.82 26.61 -6.71
CA ARG A 105 -4.90 27.14 -8.07
C ARG A 105 -4.59 28.64 -8.14
N ASN A 106 -5.11 29.43 -7.20
CA ASN A 106 -5.18 30.89 -7.35
C ASN A 106 -4.25 31.67 -6.41
N TRP A 107 -3.80 31.08 -5.29
CA TRP A 107 -2.96 31.79 -4.31
C TRP A 107 -1.56 31.19 -4.21
N ALA A 108 -1.43 29.88 -4.00
CA ALA A 108 -0.13 29.23 -3.85
C ALA A 108 0.87 29.52 -5.00
N PRO A 109 0.46 29.67 -6.27
CA PRO A 109 1.36 30.04 -7.37
C PRO A 109 1.81 31.52 -7.38
N LYS A 110 1.18 32.41 -6.61
CA LYS A 110 1.59 33.81 -6.55
C LYS A 110 2.87 33.94 -5.74
N GLU A 111 3.77 34.82 -6.18
CA GLU A 111 5.09 35.04 -5.55
C GLU A 111 4.97 35.42 -4.07
N GLU A 112 3.96 36.23 -3.72
CA GLU A 112 3.70 36.66 -2.32
C GLU A 112 3.36 35.50 -1.36
N PHE A 113 2.91 34.35 -1.89
CA PHE A 113 2.58 33.13 -1.13
C PHE A 113 3.57 31.98 -1.38
N GLY A 114 4.68 32.26 -2.08
CA GLY A 114 5.81 31.35 -2.27
C GLY A 114 5.97 30.78 -3.69
N GLY A 115 5.15 31.19 -4.65
CA GLY A 115 5.38 30.86 -6.07
C GLY A 115 5.33 29.36 -6.39
N TRP A 116 4.52 28.59 -5.66
CA TRP A 116 4.53 27.13 -5.74
C TRP A 116 3.82 26.63 -7.01
N PRO A 117 4.44 25.72 -7.80
CA PRO A 117 3.85 25.18 -9.04
C PRO A 117 2.76 24.14 -8.75
N THR A 118 1.68 24.55 -8.10
CA THR A 118 0.62 23.69 -7.55
C THR A 118 -0.59 23.54 -8.47
N GLU A 119 -0.64 24.32 -9.55
CA GLU A 119 -1.72 24.29 -10.55
C GLU A 119 -1.90 22.89 -11.16
N ILE A 120 -0.79 22.19 -11.44
CA ILE A 120 -0.81 20.80 -11.94
C ILE A 120 -1.53 19.84 -10.98
N VAL A 121 -1.35 20.02 -9.67
CA VAL A 121 -2.00 19.19 -8.65
C VAL A 121 -3.49 19.51 -8.62
N ALA A 122 -3.84 20.80 -8.73
CA ALA A 122 -5.23 21.23 -8.82
C ALA A 122 -5.93 20.77 -10.11
N ASP A 123 -5.22 20.70 -11.24
CA ASP A 123 -5.75 20.16 -12.49
C ASP A 123 -5.97 18.65 -12.39
N ALA A 124 -5.00 17.91 -11.84
CA ALA A 124 -5.04 16.44 -11.79
C ALA A 124 -6.07 15.89 -10.80
N TYR A 125 -6.32 16.60 -9.69
CA TYR A 125 -7.13 16.11 -8.57
C TYR A 125 -8.32 17.01 -8.21
N GLY A 126 -8.35 18.25 -8.71
CA GLY A 126 -9.39 19.24 -8.40
C GLY A 126 -10.58 19.24 -9.37
N GLY A 127 -10.35 19.18 -10.68
CA GLY A 127 -11.41 19.14 -11.72
C GLY A 127 -12.42 20.31 -11.69
N ASP A 128 -13.39 20.31 -12.61
CA ASP A 128 -14.49 21.30 -12.67
C ASP A 128 -15.60 21.01 -11.64
N GLU A 129 -15.76 19.74 -11.24
CA GLU A 129 -16.57 19.33 -10.09
C GLU A 129 -15.63 18.68 -9.06
N ALA A 130 -15.14 19.51 -8.15
CA ALA A 130 -14.27 19.09 -7.05
C ALA A 130 -15.02 18.23 -6.02
N GLU A 131 -15.42 17.02 -6.42
CA GLU A 131 -15.85 16.00 -5.48
C GLU A 131 -14.65 15.48 -4.68
N GLU A 132 -14.82 15.36 -3.38
CA GLU A 132 -13.81 14.89 -2.42
C GLU A 132 -13.25 13.50 -2.74
N ILE A 133 -13.95 12.73 -3.58
CA ILE A 133 -13.56 11.41 -4.07
C ILE A 133 -12.41 11.43 -5.08
N ASN A 134 -12.23 12.54 -5.81
CA ASN A 134 -11.19 12.71 -6.82
C ASN A 134 -9.92 13.36 -6.27
N ALA A 135 -9.98 13.89 -5.04
CA ALA A 135 -8.95 14.73 -4.42
C ALA A 135 -7.85 13.97 -3.67
N ARG A 136 -7.65 12.66 -3.90
CA ARG A 136 -6.79 11.82 -3.08
C ARG A 136 -5.54 11.37 -3.83
N THR A 137 -4.39 11.88 -3.38
CA THR A 137 -3.09 11.44 -3.86
C THR A 137 -2.63 10.20 -3.08
N GLY A 138 -1.99 9.27 -3.78
CA GLY A 138 -1.60 7.99 -3.20
C GLY A 138 -0.48 7.32 -3.97
N CYS A 139 -0.27 6.03 -3.68
CA CYS A 139 0.67 5.23 -4.45
C CYS A 139 0.11 5.00 -5.85
N VAL A 140 0.97 5.09 -6.88
CA VAL A 140 0.62 4.69 -8.24
C VAL A 140 0.13 3.24 -8.28
N GLY A 141 -1.01 3.00 -8.93
CA GLY A 141 -1.57 1.66 -9.09
C GLY A 141 -1.95 0.97 -7.79
N CYS A 142 -2.26 1.71 -6.71
CA CYS A 142 -2.42 1.15 -5.37
C CYS A 142 -3.22 -0.18 -5.36
N PRO A 143 -2.62 -1.29 -4.90
CA PRO A 143 -3.25 -2.61 -4.94
C PRO A 143 -4.51 -2.68 -4.05
N LEU A 144 -4.65 -1.80 -3.06
CA LEU A 144 -5.80 -1.76 -2.15
C LEU A 144 -7.01 -1.01 -2.72
N ALA A 145 -6.82 -0.23 -3.78
CA ALA A 145 -7.89 0.51 -4.44
C ALA A 145 -8.47 -0.30 -5.61
N GLN A 146 -9.79 -0.26 -5.77
CA GLN A 146 -10.47 -1.00 -6.84
C GLN A 146 -10.22 -0.36 -8.22
N GLU A 147 -10.29 0.96 -8.28
CA GLU A 147 -10.17 1.77 -9.50
C GLU A 147 -8.97 2.70 -9.41
N GLU A 148 -8.56 3.27 -10.55
CA GLU A 148 -7.47 4.27 -10.64
C GLU A 148 -7.99 5.61 -11.18
N LYS A 149 -8.88 6.26 -10.42
CA LYS A 149 -9.55 7.49 -10.88
C LYS A 149 -8.58 8.63 -11.22
N ALA A 150 -7.50 8.77 -10.44
CA ALA A 150 -6.51 9.82 -10.64
C ALA A 150 -5.73 9.64 -11.96
N LEU A 151 -5.27 8.42 -12.26
CA LEU A 151 -4.62 8.15 -13.55
C LEU A 151 -5.59 8.40 -14.70
N GLU A 152 -6.83 7.92 -14.60
CA GLU A 152 -7.83 8.13 -15.66
C GLU A 152 -8.09 9.61 -15.94
N ALA A 153 -8.21 10.43 -14.89
CA ALA A 153 -8.34 11.88 -15.03
C ALA A 153 -7.11 12.50 -15.70
N ILE A 154 -5.89 12.13 -15.28
CA ILE A 154 -4.64 12.61 -15.86
C ILE A 154 -4.53 12.24 -17.35
N LEU A 155 -4.92 11.04 -17.74
CA LEU A 155 -4.83 10.56 -19.12
C LEU A 155 -5.79 11.25 -20.09
N THR A 156 -6.80 11.98 -19.60
CA THR A 156 -7.63 12.86 -20.45
C THR A 156 -6.84 14.05 -20.99
N MET A 157 -5.75 14.44 -20.32
CA MET A 157 -4.90 15.56 -20.73
C MET A 157 -3.83 15.08 -21.70
N ALA A 158 -3.80 15.63 -22.92
CA ALA A 158 -2.86 15.23 -23.97
C ALA A 158 -1.39 15.22 -23.51
N ARG A 159 -0.98 16.19 -22.68
CA ARG A 159 0.37 16.30 -22.12
C ARG A 159 0.82 15.10 -21.27
N TRP A 160 -0.11 14.28 -20.79
CA TRP A 160 0.16 13.14 -19.89
C TRP A 160 -0.14 11.77 -20.51
N GLN A 161 -0.54 11.69 -21.77
CA GLN A 161 -0.91 10.43 -22.42
C GLN A 161 0.20 9.38 -22.43
N TRP A 162 1.47 9.79 -22.35
CA TRP A 162 2.63 8.90 -22.23
C TRP A 162 2.61 8.01 -20.96
N LEU A 163 1.77 8.33 -19.97
CA LEU A 163 1.57 7.52 -18.76
C LEU A 163 0.55 6.38 -18.94
N THR A 164 -0.06 6.24 -20.13
CA THR A 164 -1.08 5.21 -20.42
C THR A 164 -0.66 3.79 -20.01
N PRO A 165 0.59 3.34 -20.19
CA PRO A 165 1.01 2.00 -19.80
C PRO A 165 0.82 1.68 -18.30
N LEU A 166 0.76 2.70 -17.43
CA LEU A 166 0.52 2.51 -15.98
C LEU A 166 -0.82 1.81 -15.66
N ARG A 167 -1.79 1.82 -16.59
CA ARG A 167 -3.03 1.04 -16.46
C ARG A 167 -2.77 -0.46 -16.26
N GLY A 168 -1.63 -0.97 -16.75
CA GLY A 168 -1.23 -2.38 -16.62
C GLY A 168 -0.86 -2.82 -15.19
N LEU A 169 -0.55 -1.90 -14.27
CA LEU A 169 -0.09 -2.27 -12.92
C LEU A 169 -1.16 -3.01 -12.10
N LYS A 170 -2.40 -2.52 -12.10
CA LYS A 170 -3.49 -3.14 -11.31
C LYS A 170 -3.84 -4.55 -11.79
N PRO A 171 -3.98 -4.84 -13.11
CA PRO A 171 -4.11 -6.20 -13.61
C PRO A 171 -3.03 -7.15 -13.08
N ILE A 172 -1.75 -6.75 -13.14
CA ILE A 172 -0.64 -7.55 -12.61
C ILE A 172 -0.84 -7.84 -11.12
N TYR A 173 -1.21 -6.83 -10.32
CA TYR A 173 -1.43 -7.02 -8.89
C TYR A 173 -2.62 -7.93 -8.57
N ARG A 174 -3.66 -7.94 -9.40
CA ARG A 174 -4.80 -8.86 -9.25
C ARG A 174 -4.36 -10.29 -9.57
N GLU A 175 -3.66 -10.48 -10.67
CA GLU A 175 -3.17 -11.79 -11.09
C GLU A 175 -2.18 -12.39 -10.07
N LEU A 176 -1.26 -11.60 -9.53
CA LEU A 176 -0.35 -12.04 -8.46
C LEU A 176 -1.05 -12.49 -7.17
N ARG A 177 -2.34 -12.20 -6.99
CA ARG A 177 -3.12 -12.71 -5.84
C ARG A 177 -3.82 -14.02 -6.12
N GLU A 178 -3.89 -14.44 -7.37
CA GLU A 178 -4.53 -15.68 -7.76
C GLU A 178 -3.84 -16.88 -7.13
N ARG A 179 -4.63 -17.95 -6.97
CA ARG A 179 -4.17 -19.19 -6.33
C ARG A 179 -3.06 -19.87 -7.13
N SER A 180 -3.14 -19.82 -8.46
CA SER A 180 -2.12 -20.35 -9.38
C SER A 180 -0.78 -19.63 -9.28
N ARG A 181 -0.76 -18.37 -8.84
CA ARG A 181 0.46 -17.55 -8.68
C ARG A 181 1.08 -17.66 -7.30
N ARG A 182 0.47 -18.40 -6.37
CA ARG A 182 0.85 -18.45 -4.96
C ARG A 182 1.08 -19.85 -4.46
N LEU A 183 2.03 -20.01 -3.56
CA LEU A 183 2.20 -21.25 -2.81
C LEU A 183 1.17 -21.36 -1.68
N ARG A 184 0.95 -22.57 -1.20
CA ARG A 184 0.08 -22.87 -0.06
C ARG A 184 0.69 -24.00 0.77
N LYS A 185 0.59 -23.90 2.09
CA LYS A 185 1.01 -25.00 2.98
C LYS A 185 0.12 -26.22 2.76
N SER A 186 0.69 -27.41 2.75
CA SER A 186 -0.05 -28.65 2.49
C SER A 186 -0.67 -29.28 3.75
N GLY A 187 -0.21 -28.93 4.95
CA GLY A 187 -0.70 -29.53 6.20
C GLY A 187 -0.62 -28.60 7.41
N ALA A 188 -0.68 -29.21 8.60
CA ALA A 188 -0.49 -28.54 9.88
C ALA A 188 0.99 -28.25 10.12
N GLU A 189 1.34 -26.98 10.27
CA GLU A 189 2.68 -26.60 10.72
C GLU A 189 2.73 -26.58 12.24
N LYS A 190 3.79 -27.15 12.83
CA LYS A 190 4.10 -26.99 14.24
C LYS A 190 5.02 -25.78 14.43
N LEU A 191 4.66 -24.91 15.35
CA LEU A 191 5.47 -23.78 15.78
C LEU A 191 6.60 -24.26 16.71
N LYS A 192 7.57 -23.38 16.98
CA LYS A 192 8.73 -23.69 17.85
C LYS A 192 8.34 -24.07 19.27
N ASP A 193 7.19 -23.60 19.75
CA ASP A 193 6.61 -23.92 21.06
C ASP A 193 5.82 -25.25 21.07
N GLY A 194 5.77 -25.95 19.93
CA GLY A 194 5.06 -27.22 19.76
C GLY A 194 3.57 -27.08 19.43
N SER A 195 3.01 -25.87 19.47
CA SER A 195 1.62 -25.60 19.10
C SER A 195 1.41 -25.65 17.57
N LEU A 196 0.16 -25.84 17.13
CA LEU A 196 -0.17 -25.78 15.70
C LEU A 196 -0.30 -24.33 15.23
N ALA A 197 0.14 -24.06 14.00
CA ALA A 197 -0.03 -22.76 13.37
C ALA A 197 -1.53 -22.40 13.29
N ALA A 198 -1.86 -21.16 13.62
CA ALA A 198 -3.24 -20.68 13.71
C ALA A 198 -4.04 -20.84 12.42
N ASN A 199 -3.37 -20.80 11.26
CA ASN A 199 -3.97 -21.00 9.94
C ASN A 199 -3.22 -22.12 9.20
N PRO A 200 -3.61 -23.39 9.43
CA PRO A 200 -3.10 -24.51 8.65
C PRO A 200 -3.41 -24.30 7.17
N GLN A 201 -2.53 -24.80 6.32
CA GLN A 201 -2.71 -24.71 4.87
C GLN A 201 -2.94 -23.29 4.31
N ARG A 202 -2.41 -22.27 4.98
CA ARG A 202 -2.53 -20.87 4.53
C ARG A 202 -1.87 -20.65 3.16
N MET A 203 -2.42 -19.70 2.40
CA MET A 203 -1.75 -19.20 1.19
C MET A 203 -0.51 -18.37 1.56
N GLY A 204 0.53 -18.48 0.75
CA GLY A 204 1.88 -17.98 1.00
C GLY A 204 2.49 -17.10 -0.09
N PRO A 205 3.81 -17.12 -0.26
CA PRO A 205 4.49 -16.28 -1.24
C PRO A 205 4.11 -16.63 -2.69
N LEU A 206 4.51 -15.73 -3.59
CA LEU A 206 4.47 -15.92 -5.03
C LEU A 206 5.42 -17.04 -5.45
N THR A 207 5.02 -17.81 -6.47
CA THR A 207 5.94 -18.74 -7.16
C THR A 207 7.08 -17.97 -7.83
N ILE A 208 8.18 -18.66 -8.16
CA ILE A 208 9.31 -18.02 -8.85
C ILE A 208 8.89 -17.51 -10.23
N GLU A 209 8.07 -18.27 -10.94
CA GLU A 209 7.55 -17.94 -12.27
C GLU A 209 6.71 -16.65 -12.20
N ALA A 210 5.83 -16.54 -11.21
CA ALA A 210 5.01 -15.35 -10.99
C ALA A 210 5.86 -14.10 -10.68
N ARG A 211 6.95 -14.26 -9.92
CA ARG A 211 7.88 -13.15 -9.63
C ARG A 211 8.60 -12.67 -10.88
N THR A 212 9.14 -13.59 -11.68
CA THR A 212 9.88 -13.29 -12.91
C THR A 212 8.99 -12.63 -13.95
N TRP A 213 7.79 -13.18 -14.15
CA TRP A 213 6.79 -12.60 -15.04
C TRP A 213 6.42 -11.17 -14.63
N ALA A 214 6.07 -10.95 -13.35
CA ALA A 214 5.67 -9.62 -12.89
C ALA A 214 6.81 -8.59 -12.93
N LEU A 215 8.05 -9.01 -12.67
CA LEU A 215 9.21 -8.14 -12.88
C LEU A 215 9.30 -7.69 -14.35
N GLY A 216 9.17 -8.63 -15.29
CA GLY A 216 9.17 -8.34 -16.72
C GLY A 216 8.08 -7.36 -17.12
N GLU A 217 6.84 -7.58 -16.67
CA GLU A 217 5.72 -6.69 -17.00
C GLU A 217 5.85 -5.28 -16.41
N ILE A 218 6.33 -5.16 -15.17
CA ILE A 218 6.53 -3.84 -14.55
C ILE A 218 7.66 -3.08 -15.25
N LEU A 219 8.77 -3.74 -15.59
CA LEU A 219 9.85 -3.13 -16.36
C LEU A 219 9.38 -2.74 -17.77
N ARG A 220 8.57 -3.57 -18.44
CA ARG A 220 7.96 -3.24 -19.73
C ARG A 220 7.13 -1.96 -19.64
N ILE A 221 6.24 -1.85 -18.63
CA ILE A 221 5.45 -0.64 -18.37
C ILE A 221 6.35 0.59 -18.17
N GLN A 222 7.41 0.45 -17.38
CA GLN A 222 8.40 1.52 -17.15
C GLN A 222 9.09 1.96 -18.45
N THR A 223 9.54 1.00 -19.27
CA THR A 223 10.18 1.27 -20.56
C THR A 223 9.22 1.97 -21.53
N GLU A 224 7.98 1.49 -21.65
CA GLU A 224 6.97 2.08 -22.54
C GLU A 224 6.62 3.51 -22.13
N CYS A 225 6.45 3.78 -20.83
CA CYS A 225 6.25 5.15 -20.35
C CYS A 225 7.44 6.04 -20.72
N ASN A 226 8.67 5.57 -20.49
CA ASN A 226 9.87 6.35 -20.74
C ASN A 226 10.18 6.59 -22.23
N ALA A 227 9.70 5.74 -23.13
CA ALA A 227 9.89 5.88 -24.57
C ALA A 227 9.13 7.10 -25.14
N GLU A 228 7.91 7.33 -24.66
CA GLU A 228 7.03 8.44 -25.11
C GLU A 228 7.09 9.67 -24.19
N ARG A 229 7.92 9.61 -23.14
CA ARG A 229 8.04 10.66 -22.13
C ARG A 229 8.71 11.92 -22.69
N PRO A 230 8.19 13.13 -22.37
CA PRO A 230 8.84 14.38 -22.75
C PRO A 230 10.27 14.50 -22.18
N GLN A 231 11.22 14.98 -23.01
CA GLN A 231 12.65 15.03 -22.66
C GLN A 231 12.98 15.85 -21.40
N HIS A 232 12.18 16.86 -21.08
CA HIS A 232 12.38 17.76 -19.94
C HIS A 232 11.87 17.18 -18.61
N ILE A 233 11.05 16.14 -18.63
CA ILE A 233 10.63 15.43 -17.42
C ILE A 233 11.80 14.53 -16.98
N PRO A 234 11.97 14.13 -15.71
CA PRO A 234 12.89 13.07 -15.30
C PRO A 234 12.40 11.67 -15.69
N ALA A 235 13.29 10.68 -15.80
CA ALA A 235 12.87 9.32 -16.17
C ALA A 235 11.97 8.73 -15.07
N LEU A 236 10.87 8.07 -15.47
CA LEU A 236 10.02 7.34 -14.54
C LEU A 236 10.78 6.09 -14.07
N SER A 237 10.92 5.92 -12.76
CA SER A 237 11.47 4.72 -12.14
C SER A 237 10.43 4.11 -11.19
N LEU A 238 9.88 2.96 -11.58
CA LEU A 238 9.06 2.07 -10.76
C LEU A 238 9.93 1.04 -10.04
N ILE A 239 10.95 0.54 -10.73
CA ILE A 239 12.00 -0.34 -10.22
C ILE A 239 13.31 0.20 -10.78
N ASP A 240 14.22 0.63 -9.89
CA ASP A 240 15.54 1.10 -10.31
C ASP A 240 16.51 -0.07 -10.59
N ALA A 241 17.72 0.25 -11.05
CA ALA A 241 18.71 -0.76 -11.42
C ALA A 241 19.23 -1.58 -10.22
N GLU A 242 19.33 -0.98 -9.04
CA GLU A 242 19.74 -1.67 -7.82
C GLU A 242 18.64 -2.63 -7.35
N GLU A 243 17.41 -2.16 -7.33
CA GLU A 243 16.22 -2.96 -7.00
C GLU A 243 16.04 -4.11 -8.00
N GLU A 244 16.17 -3.87 -9.30
CA GLU A 244 16.09 -4.91 -10.33
C GLU A 244 17.16 -5.97 -10.11
N SER A 245 18.42 -5.55 -9.95
CA SER A 245 19.55 -6.46 -9.70
C SER A 245 19.29 -7.32 -8.46
N ARG A 246 18.85 -6.67 -7.36
CA ARG A 246 18.54 -7.37 -6.11
C ARG A 246 17.36 -8.33 -6.24
N ILE A 247 16.32 -7.96 -6.98
CA ILE A 247 15.18 -8.85 -7.24
C ILE A 247 15.64 -10.08 -8.02
N ARG A 248 16.44 -9.90 -9.08
CA ARG A 248 16.96 -10.99 -9.91
C ARG A 248 17.90 -11.90 -9.12
N GLU A 249 18.78 -11.35 -8.30
CA GLU A 249 19.66 -12.11 -7.41
C GLU A 249 18.84 -13.01 -6.46
N LEU A 250 17.83 -12.45 -5.79
CA LEU A 250 16.97 -13.20 -4.87
C LEU A 250 16.16 -14.30 -5.57
N ILE A 251 15.70 -14.04 -6.80
CA ILE A 251 15.00 -15.04 -7.63
C ILE A 251 15.98 -16.16 -8.02
N ALA A 252 17.17 -15.82 -8.51
CA ALA A 252 18.20 -16.78 -8.91
C ALA A 252 18.69 -17.65 -7.74
N ALA A 253 18.82 -17.05 -6.55
CA ALA A 253 19.17 -17.73 -5.32
C ALA A 253 18.01 -18.53 -4.70
N ASN A 254 16.85 -18.60 -5.37
CA ASN A 254 15.63 -19.25 -4.87
C ASN A 254 15.28 -18.83 -3.43
N THR A 255 15.32 -17.52 -3.14
CA THR A 255 15.12 -17.00 -1.79
C THR A 255 13.63 -16.85 -1.46
N TRP A 256 13.24 -17.31 -0.27
CA TRP A 256 11.85 -17.29 0.22
C TRP A 256 11.69 -16.44 1.49
N PRO A 257 10.45 -16.06 1.86
CA PRO A 257 10.17 -15.53 3.19
C PRO A 257 10.33 -16.62 4.25
N ASP A 258 10.54 -16.22 5.50
CA ASP A 258 10.74 -17.16 6.60
C ASP A 258 9.60 -18.19 6.71
N GLY A 259 9.99 -19.45 6.89
CA GLY A 259 9.07 -20.57 6.96
C GLY A 259 8.55 -21.05 5.59
N TRP A 260 9.18 -20.66 4.48
CA TRP A 260 8.92 -21.17 3.14
C TRP A 260 10.22 -21.60 2.47
N ASP A 261 10.16 -22.61 1.61
CA ASP A 261 11.33 -23.13 0.88
C ASP A 261 11.08 -23.36 -0.62
N GLY A 262 9.84 -23.17 -1.08
CA GLY A 262 9.47 -23.32 -2.48
C GLY A 262 9.09 -24.74 -2.88
N THR A 263 9.18 -25.71 -1.97
CA THR A 263 8.73 -27.08 -2.20
C THR A 263 7.22 -27.25 -2.00
N GLU A 264 6.56 -26.22 -1.46
CA GLU A 264 5.13 -26.23 -1.23
C GLU A 264 4.33 -26.27 -2.54
N PRO A 265 3.13 -26.88 -2.54
CA PRO A 265 2.26 -26.86 -3.71
C PRO A 265 1.74 -25.44 -3.99
N THR A 266 1.35 -25.22 -5.24
CA THR A 266 0.56 -24.04 -5.62
C THR A 266 -0.82 -24.07 -4.96
N ALA A 267 -1.40 -22.89 -4.72
CA ALA A 267 -2.61 -22.76 -3.92
C ALA A 267 -3.90 -23.14 -4.67
N ASP A 268 -3.80 -23.37 -5.98
CA ASP A 268 -4.84 -23.91 -6.85
C ASP A 268 -4.82 -25.44 -6.89
N ARG A 269 -3.74 -26.08 -6.42
CA ARG A 269 -3.69 -27.53 -6.28
C ARG A 269 -4.72 -27.99 -5.25
N PHE A 270 -5.53 -28.97 -5.64
CA PHE A 270 -6.44 -29.65 -4.74
C PHE A 270 -5.67 -30.38 -3.64
N LEU A 271 -6.10 -30.21 -2.39
CA LEU A 271 -5.58 -30.97 -1.24
C LEU A 271 -6.70 -31.90 -0.76
N PRO A 272 -6.47 -33.22 -0.73
CA PRO A 272 -7.51 -34.20 -0.36
C PRO A 272 -7.88 -34.17 1.13
N ILE A 273 -7.05 -33.50 1.94
CA ILE A 273 -7.24 -33.36 3.39
C ILE A 273 -7.29 -31.87 3.71
N THR A 274 -8.33 -31.44 4.40
CA THR A 274 -8.43 -30.12 5.02
C THR A 274 -8.03 -30.23 6.48
N VAL A 275 -7.09 -29.38 6.91
CA VAL A 275 -6.59 -29.38 8.29
C VAL A 275 -7.13 -28.16 9.03
N TYR A 276 -7.77 -28.39 10.17
CA TYR A 276 -8.30 -27.34 11.04
C TYR A 276 -7.29 -26.91 12.11
N GLN A 277 -7.50 -25.73 12.69
CA GLN A 277 -6.60 -25.14 13.69
C GLN A 277 -6.40 -26.03 14.93
N ASN A 278 -7.42 -26.81 15.30
CA ASN A 278 -7.36 -27.77 16.41
C ASN A 278 -6.65 -29.09 16.04
N GLY A 279 -6.11 -29.21 14.82
CA GLY A 279 -5.48 -30.41 14.30
C GLY A 279 -6.45 -31.46 13.75
N ALA A 280 -7.76 -31.19 13.74
CA ALA A 280 -8.71 -32.09 13.10
C ALA A 280 -8.48 -32.13 11.60
N GLU A 281 -8.54 -33.32 11.02
CA GLU A 281 -8.42 -33.55 9.58
C GLU A 281 -9.78 -33.94 9.02
N GLN A 282 -10.14 -33.30 7.91
CA GLN A 282 -11.30 -33.68 7.12
C GLN A 282 -10.83 -34.16 5.77
N HIS A 283 -11.03 -35.45 5.53
CA HIS A 283 -10.79 -36.08 4.23
C HIS A 283 -11.93 -35.74 3.28
N ASP A 284 -11.62 -35.66 1.99
CA ASP A 284 -12.63 -35.53 0.95
C ASP A 284 -13.60 -36.74 0.98
N LEU A 285 -14.85 -36.50 0.59
CA LEU A 285 -15.94 -37.48 0.54
C LEU A 285 -15.60 -38.70 -0.34
N PHE A 286 -14.71 -38.53 -1.31
CA PHE A 286 -14.26 -39.57 -2.24
C PHE A 286 -12.95 -40.26 -1.82
N GLY A 287 -12.28 -39.78 -0.76
CA GLY A 287 -10.96 -40.27 -0.32
C GLY A 287 -10.99 -41.50 0.59
N LEU A 288 -12.17 -42.04 0.91
CA LEU A 288 -12.33 -43.22 1.77
C LEU A 288 -12.37 -44.55 0.99
N GLU A 289 -12.46 -44.53 -0.34
CA GLU A 289 -12.53 -45.76 -1.15
C GLU A 289 -11.15 -46.36 -1.49
N GLU A 290 -10.05 -45.63 -1.31
CA GLU A 290 -8.69 -46.16 -1.58
C GLU A 290 -7.98 -46.73 -0.34
N SER A 291 -8.63 -46.72 0.83
CA SER A 291 -8.06 -47.19 2.10
C SER A 291 -8.82 -48.36 2.75
N ALA A 292 -9.58 -49.14 1.97
CA ALA A 292 -10.25 -50.36 2.42
C ALA A 292 -9.61 -51.62 1.82
#